data_AF-A0A2V2FI20-F1
#
_entry.id   AF-A0A2V2FI20-F1
#
_cell.length_a   1.000
_cell.length_b   1.000
_cell.length_c   1.000
_cell.angle_alpha   90.00
_cell.angle_beta   90.00
_cell.angle_gamma   90.00
#
_symmetry.space_group_name_H-M   'P 1'
#
loop_
_entity.id
_entity.type
_entity.pdbx_description
1 polymer ?
#
loop_
_entity_poly.entity_id
_entity_poly.type
_entity_poly.pdbx_seq_one_letter_code
_entity_poly.pdbx_strand_id
1 'polypeptide(L)' 'MTNVEKICGIVSEVTGIAADAIAEDPAACQGEIDSLDLTEIILEVEEQFDMIVEDDEHITSVAELIRCVEAQIA' A
#
# COMPACT_ATOMS: atom_id res chain seq x y z
N MET A 1 14.87 3.53 -6.41
CA MET A 1 13.70 3.01 -5.70
C MET A 1 12.61 4.04 -5.85
N THR A 2 11.58 3.72 -6.62
CA THR A 2 10.35 4.51 -6.73
C THR A 2 9.52 4.34 -5.45
N ASN A 3 8.55 5.25 -5.24
CA ASN A 3 7.66 5.17 -4.07
C ASN A 3 6.85 3.86 -4.09
N VAL A 4 6.42 3.42 -5.28
CA VAL A 4 5.75 2.13 -5.49
C VAL A 4 6.59 0.96 -4.98
N GLU A 5 7.88 0.88 -5.29
CA GLU A 5 8.75 -0.21 -4.83
C GLU A 5 8.81 -0.29 -3.29
N LYS A 6 8.80 0.86 -2.60
CA LYS A 6 8.76 0.89 -1.13
C LYS A 6 7.41 0.40 -0.59
N ILE A 7 6.30 0.90 -1.14
CA ILE A 7 4.95 0.49 -0.72
C ILE A 7 4.74 -0.99 -0.98
N CYS A 8 5.16 -1.50 -2.14
CA CYS A 8 5.11 -2.94 -2.44
C CYS A 8 5.95 -3.76 -1.46
N GLY A 9 7.08 -3.23 -0.98
CA GLY A 9 7.87 -3.84 0.10
C GLY A 9 7.08 -3.95 1.41
N ILE A 10 6.49 -2.85 1.86
CA ILE A 10 5.65 -2.80 3.07
C ILE A 10 4.47 -3.78 2.96
N VAL A 11 3.72 -3.71 1.86
CA VAL A 11 2.60 -4.62 1.59
C VAL A 11 3.07 -6.07 1.60
N SER A 12 4.25 -6.36 1.04
CA SER A 12 4.84 -7.69 1.03
C SER A 12 5.19 -8.19 2.43
N GLU A 13 5.68 -7.33 3.31
CA GLU A 13 6.01 -7.70 4.70
C GLU A 13 4.76 -7.97 5.54
N VAL A 14 3.69 -7.18 5.36
CA VAL A 14 2.42 -7.36 6.08
C VAL A 14 1.65 -8.58 5.57
N THR A 15 1.47 -8.68 4.25
CA THR A 15 0.59 -9.69 3.62
C THR A 15 1.30 -11.00 3.29
N GLY A 16 2.64 -10.98 3.24
CA GLY A 16 3.45 -12.10 2.77
C GLY A 16 3.44 -12.32 1.25
N ILE A 17 2.73 -11.48 0.48
CA ILE A 17 2.68 -11.55 -0.99
C ILE A 17 3.98 -10.97 -1.56
N ALA A 18 4.51 -11.52 -2.66
CA ALA A 18 5.74 -10.99 -3.25
C ALA A 18 5.56 -9.54 -3.73
N ALA A 19 6.45 -8.64 -3.31
CA ALA A 19 6.46 -7.24 -3.74
C ALA A 19 6.44 -7.06 -5.28
N ASP A 20 7.12 -7.96 -6.00
CA ASP A 20 7.15 -7.97 -7.47
C ASP A 20 5.76 -8.25 -8.07
N ALA A 21 5.02 -9.20 -7.48
CA ALA A 21 3.65 -9.52 -7.90
C ALA A 21 2.67 -8.39 -7.59
N ILE A 22 2.85 -7.71 -6.45
CA ILE A 22 2.05 -6.53 -6.09
C ILE A 22 2.34 -5.37 -7.05
N ALA A 23 3.59 -5.19 -7.47
CA ALA A 23 3.97 -4.15 -8.43
C ALA A 23 3.45 -4.44 -9.84
N GLU A 24 3.42 -5.71 -10.25
CA GLU A 24 2.85 -6.14 -11.53
C GLU A 24 1.32 -6.01 -11.56
N ASP A 25 0.62 -6.47 -10.51
CA ASP A 25 -0.84 -6.41 -10.41
C ASP A 25 -1.32 -6.21 -8.96
N PRO A 26 -1.40 -4.95 -8.48
CA PRO A 26 -1.83 -4.65 -7.12
C PRO A 26 -3.32 -4.92 -6.90
N ALA A 27 -4.11 -5.03 -7.97
CA ALA A 27 -5.53 -5.37 -7.92
C ALA A 27 -5.75 -6.87 -7.64
N ALA A 28 -4.88 -7.75 -8.13
CA ALA A 28 -4.93 -9.18 -7.83
C ALA A 28 -4.80 -9.47 -6.34
N CYS A 29 -4.04 -8.64 -5.62
CA CYS A 29 -3.82 -8.79 -4.18
C CYS A 29 -5.02 -8.35 -3.34
N GLN A 30 -5.96 -7.56 -3.89
CA GLN A 30 -7.12 -7.04 -3.14
C GLN A 30 -7.99 -8.13 -2.50
N GLY A 31 -8.04 -9.33 -3.09
CA GLY A 31 -8.81 -10.45 -2.55
C GLY A 31 -8.13 -11.19 -1.39
N GLU A 32 -6.83 -10.99 -1.20
CA GLU A 32 -6.01 -11.65 -0.17
C GLU A 32 -5.71 -10.75 1.04
N ILE A 33 -6.05 -9.47 0.94
CA ILE A 33 -5.76 -8.46 1.96
C ILE A 33 -7.03 -8.19 2.76
N ASP A 34 -7.01 -8.52 4.04
CA ASP A 34 -8.11 -8.21 4.96
C ASP A 34 -8.00 -6.75 5.45
N SER A 35 -9.09 -6.23 6.04
CA SER A 35 -9.12 -4.85 6.53
C SER A 35 -8.06 -4.55 7.60
N LEU A 36 -7.60 -5.58 8.32
CA LEU A 36 -6.52 -5.45 9.30
C LEU A 36 -5.17 -5.24 8.61
N ASP A 37 -4.86 -6.06 7.60
CA ASP A 37 -3.63 -5.93 6.82
C ASP A 37 -3.58 -4.56 6.15
N LEU A 38 -4.70 -4.12 5.56
CA LEU A 38 -4.79 -2.81 4.92
C LEU A 38 -4.50 -1.66 5.91
N THR A 39 -5.00 -1.76 7.14
CA THR A 39 -4.75 -0.77 8.20
C THR A 39 -3.27 -0.75 8.60
N GLU A 40 -2.63 -1.91 8.76
CA GLU A 40 -1.20 -2.00 9.08
C GLU A 40 -0.34 -1.42 7.95
N ILE A 41 -0.66 -1.73 6.69
CA ILE A 41 0.03 -1.17 5.52
C ILE A 41 -0.06 0.36 5.52
N ILE A 42 -1.26 0.92 5.76
CA ILE A 42 -1.46 2.37 5.81
C ILE A 42 -0.58 2.99 6.88
N LEU A 43 -0.60 2.45 8.10
CA LEU A 43 0.24 2.93 9.21
C LEU A 43 1.73 2.89 8.89
N GLU A 44 2.24 1.78 8.33
CA GLU A 44 3.64 1.69 7.93
C GLU A 44 3.98 2.68 6.81
N VAL A 45 3.11 2.85 5.84
CA VAL A 45 3.30 3.83 4.76
C VAL A 45 3.34 5.25 5.34
N GLU A 46 2.43 5.61 6.22
CA GLU A 46 2.41 6.92 6.90
C GLU A 46 3.72 7.17 7.65
N GLU A 47 4.21 6.18 8.40
CA GLU A 47 5.48 6.27 9.14
C GLU A 47 6.70 6.36 8.21
N GLN A 48 6.77 5.53 7.16
CA GLN A 48 7.91 5.47 6.24
C GLN A 48 8.00 6.69 5.31
N PHE A 49 6.85 7.28 4.96
CA PHE A 49 6.77 8.43 4.08
C PHE A 49 6.61 9.76 4.84
N ASP A 50 6.55 9.72 6.18
CA ASP A 50 6.34 10.88 7.06
C ASP A 50 5.12 11.70 6.62
N MET A 51 4.02 11.01 6.31
CA MET A 51 2.78 11.59 5.77
C MET A 51 1.54 11.01 6.47
N ILE A 52 0.39 11.66 6.29
CA ILE A 52 -0.90 11.17 6.78
C ILE A 52 -1.82 10.96 5.58
N VAL A 53 -2.40 9.78 5.49
CA VAL A 53 -3.35 9.38 4.46
C VAL A 53 -4.75 9.71 4.96
N GLU A 54 -5.25 10.90 4.63
CA GLU A 54 -6.55 11.40 5.12
C GLU A 54 -7.77 10.61 4.57
N ASP A 55 -7.57 9.80 3.53
CA ASP A 55 -8.61 9.00 2.86
C ASP A 55 -8.58 7.51 3.27
N ASP A 56 -7.94 7.16 4.40
CA ASP A 56 -7.76 5.77 4.85
C ASP A 56 -9.08 4.96 4.88
N GLU A 57 -10.18 5.59 5.30
CA GLU A 57 -11.52 4.97 5.37
C GLU A 57 -12.10 4.62 3.99
N HIS A 58 -11.64 5.29 2.93
CA HIS A 58 -12.07 5.06 1.55
C HIS A 58 -11.12 4.14 0.78
N ILE A 59 -9.92 3.93 1.29
CA ILE A 59 -8.96 3.01 0.69
C ILE A 59 -9.44 1.59 0.97
N THR A 60 -9.82 0.90 -0.10
CA THR A 60 -10.15 -0.53 -0.09
C THR A 60 -9.12 -1.34 -0.88
N SER A 61 -8.37 -0.61 -1.71
CA SER A 61 -7.21 -0.94 -2.54
C SER A 61 -5.80 -0.78 -1.94
N VAL A 62 -4.91 -1.78 -1.99
CA VAL A 62 -3.46 -1.44 -2.05
C VAL A 62 -3.17 -0.61 -3.30
N ALA A 63 -3.82 -0.92 -4.42
CA ALA A 63 -3.74 -0.11 -5.63
C ALA A 63 -4.24 1.34 -5.42
N GLU A 64 -5.25 1.54 -4.58
CA GLU A 64 -5.76 2.87 -4.23
C GLU A 64 -4.78 3.59 -3.30
N LEU A 65 -4.26 2.91 -2.29
CA LEU A 65 -3.22 3.43 -1.40
C LEU A 65 -2.01 3.93 -2.19
N ILE A 66 -1.47 3.10 -3.08
CA ILE A 66 -0.30 3.45 -3.90
C ILE A 66 -0.60 4.72 -4.71
N ARG A 67 -1.80 4.82 -5.32
CA ARG A 67 -2.20 5.99 -6.09
C ARG A 67 -2.36 7.24 -5.22
N CYS A 68 -2.96 7.13 -4.03
CA CYS A 68 -3.09 8.26 -3.11
C CYS A 68 -1.71 8.78 -2.69
N VAL A 69 -0.82 7.86 -2.29
CA VAL A 69 0.54 8.18 -1.86
C VAL A 69 1.34 8.79 -3.02
N GLU A 70 1.30 8.21 -4.22
CA GLU A 70 1.96 8.80 -5.39
C GLU A 70 1.40 10.18 -5.75
N ALA A 71 0.08 10.39 -5.68
CA ALA A 71 -0.53 11.68 -5.97
C ALA A 71 -0.13 12.78 -4.97
N GLN A 72 0.22 12.39 -3.74
CA GLN A 72 0.58 13.32 -2.66
C GLN A 72 2.08 13.64 -2.61
N ILE A 73 2.94 12.72 -3.10
CA ILE A 73 4.40 12.91 -3.18
C ILE A 73 4.84 13.46 -4.56
N ALA A 74 3.93 13.52 -5.55
CA ALA A 74 4.20 14.03 -6.91
C ALA A 74 4.48 15.54 -6.99
#